data_AF-A0A497GIR3-F1
#
_entry.id   AF-A0A497GIR3-F1
#
_cell.length_a   1.000
_cell.length_b   1.000
_cell.length_c   1.000
_cell.angle_alpha   90.00
_cell.angle_beta   90.00
_cell.angle_gamma   90.00
#
_symmetry.space_group_name_H-M   'P 1'
#
loop_
_entity.id
_entity.type
_entity.pdbx_description
1 polymer ?
#
loop_
_entity_poly.entity_id
_entity_poly.type
_entity_poly.pdbx_seq_one_letter_code
_entity_poly.pdbx_strand_id
1 'polypeptide(L)'
;MVNLYIMRYVVEQIEREARSNYPYEICGVMLGKYFSDGLLVLKAYPMTGMKRERWTFEIDVREWIRIINEGRKEGYIYIGLYHSHPDAHPIPSNTDIHRMLECPGEIWLIVSVYRDRPMEMAAYTMPSASSALLRVNLEVVDKEIMKSEIGVNSDFSFSFGEQFP
;
A
#
# COMPACT_ATOMS: atom_id res chain seq x y z
N MET A 1 13.49 11.91 7.10
CA MET A 1 13.13 10.50 6.86
C MET A 1 11.62 10.49 6.78
N VAL A 2 11.02 9.88 5.77
CA VAL A 2 9.55 9.84 5.65
C VAL A 2 9.02 8.71 6.55
N ASN A 3 8.03 9.00 7.37
CA ASN A 3 7.29 8.00 8.15
C ASN A 3 6.03 7.57 7.38
N LEU A 4 5.75 6.27 7.39
CA LEU A 4 4.50 5.69 6.91
C LEU A 4 3.78 5.03 8.08
N TYR A 5 2.64 5.60 8.43
CA TYR A 5 1.68 5.00 9.33
C TYR A 5 0.67 4.23 8.50
N ILE A 6 0.30 3.03 8.93
CA ILE A 6 -0.73 2.23 8.25
C ILE A 6 -1.72 1.72 9.28
N MET A 7 -3.01 1.90 8.99
CA MET A 7 -4.05 1.40 9.88
C MET A 7 -4.02 -0.14 9.92
N ARG A 8 -4.14 -0.72 11.12
CA ARG A 8 -4.17 -2.18 11.31
C ARG A 8 -5.19 -2.89 10.41
N TYR A 9 -6.38 -2.31 10.24
CA TYR A 9 -7.40 -2.91 9.37
C TYR A 9 -6.99 -2.95 7.89
N VAL A 10 -6.13 -2.02 7.44
CA VAL A 10 -5.59 -2.02 6.07
C VAL A 10 -4.54 -3.12 5.94
N VAL A 11 -3.67 -3.28 6.94
CA VAL A 11 -2.73 -4.41 7.00
C VAL A 11 -3.46 -5.74 6.90
N GLU A 12 -4.47 -5.95 7.75
CA GLU A 12 -5.25 -7.19 7.76
C GLU A 12 -5.97 -7.46 6.43
N GLN A 13 -6.41 -6.40 5.73
CA GLN A 13 -6.98 -6.52 4.39
C GLN A 13 -5.93 -7.01 3.39
N ILE A 14 -4.76 -6.37 3.34
CA ILE A 14 -3.67 -6.72 2.41
C ILE A 14 -3.17 -8.15 2.69
N GLU A 15 -2.96 -8.52 3.95
CA GLU A 15 -2.52 -9.87 4.32
C GLU A 15 -3.53 -10.95 3.93
N ARG A 16 -4.82 -10.68 4.14
CA ARG A 16 -5.90 -11.60 3.74
C ARG A 16 -5.92 -11.80 2.23
N GLU A 17 -5.73 -10.72 1.49
CA GLU A 17 -5.69 -10.75 0.04
C GLU A 17 -4.47 -11.51 -0.48
N ALA A 18 -3.29 -11.24 0.08
CA ALA A 18 -2.04 -11.91 -0.30
C ALA A 18 -2.14 -13.41 -0.05
N ARG A 19 -2.73 -13.81 1.09
CA ARG A 19 -2.96 -15.22 1.43
C ARG A 19 -3.93 -15.91 0.47
N SER A 20 -5.01 -15.23 0.11
CA SER A 20 -6.06 -15.78 -0.75
C SER A 20 -5.60 -15.96 -2.20
N ASN A 21 -4.60 -15.19 -2.64
CA ASN A 21 -4.07 -15.24 -3.99
C ASN A 21 -2.75 -16.01 -4.10
N TYR A 22 -2.14 -16.44 -2.99
CA TYR A 22 -0.94 -17.27 -3.03
C TYR A 22 -1.14 -18.52 -3.94
N PRO A 23 -0.18 -18.86 -4.82
CA PRO A 23 1.18 -18.33 -4.92
C PRO A 23 1.35 -17.18 -5.91
N TYR A 24 0.29 -16.47 -6.30
CA TYR A 24 0.38 -15.34 -7.22
C TYR A 24 0.65 -14.04 -6.48
N GLU A 25 1.38 -13.15 -7.15
CA GLU A 25 1.61 -11.80 -6.69
C GLU A 25 0.32 -10.98 -6.81
N ILE A 26 0.03 -10.17 -5.78
CA ILE A 26 -1.03 -9.17 -5.81
C ILE A 26 -0.42 -7.78 -5.86
N CYS A 27 -1.18 -6.80 -6.34
CA CYS A 27 -0.80 -5.39 -6.27
C CYS A 27 -2.04 -4.53 -6.05
N GLY A 28 -1.87 -3.37 -5.41
CA GLY A 28 -2.93 -2.40 -5.29
C GLY A 28 -2.44 -1.02 -4.90
N VAL A 29 -3.38 -0.08 -4.85
CA VAL A 29 -3.16 1.33 -4.59
C VAL A 29 -3.39 1.65 -3.12
N MET A 30 -2.44 2.35 -2.50
CA MET A 30 -2.57 2.90 -1.15
C MET A 30 -3.02 4.36 -1.20
N LEU A 31 -4.09 4.66 -0.48
CA LEU A 31 -4.65 5.99 -0.33
C LEU A 31 -4.73 6.40 1.13
N GLY A 32 -4.57 7.69 1.39
CA GLY A 32 -4.49 8.16 2.76
C GLY A 32 -4.44 9.68 2.92
N LYS A 33 -3.81 10.14 3.98
CA LYS A 33 -3.67 11.57 4.33
C LYS A 33 -2.29 11.86 4.90
N TYR A 34 -1.91 13.13 4.93
CA TYR A 34 -0.79 13.58 5.77
C TYR A 34 -1.15 13.39 7.24
N PHE A 35 -0.20 12.91 8.04
CA PHE A 35 -0.40 12.65 9.45
C PHE A 35 0.92 12.78 10.20
N SER A 36 0.92 13.54 11.30
CA SER A 36 2.12 13.85 12.09
C SER A 36 3.27 14.32 11.17
N ASP A 37 4.40 13.61 11.19
CA ASP A 37 5.60 13.86 10.39
C ASP A 37 5.70 12.99 9.12
N GLY A 38 4.58 12.39 8.69
CA GLY A 38 4.55 11.45 7.58
C GLY A 38 3.20 11.30 6.88
N LEU A 39 2.94 10.09 6.42
CA LEU A 39 1.74 9.72 5.66
C LEU A 39 1.01 8.61 6.41
N LEU A 40 -0.32 8.68 6.45
CA LEU A 40 -1.18 7.66 7.02
C LEU A 40 -2.00 6.98 5.93
N VAL A 41 -1.77 5.69 5.71
CA VAL A 41 -2.57 4.84 4.83
C VAL A 41 -3.89 4.50 5.51
N LEU A 42 -4.98 4.93 4.89
CA LEU A 42 -6.35 4.72 5.38
C LEU A 42 -7.11 3.71 4.52
N LYS A 43 -6.70 3.51 3.27
CA LYS A 43 -7.33 2.56 2.35
C LYS A 43 -6.29 1.88 1.45
N ALA A 44 -6.52 0.61 1.18
CA ALA A 44 -5.84 -0.16 0.16
C ALA A 44 -6.88 -0.68 -0.84
N TYR A 45 -6.69 -0.39 -2.11
CA TYR A 45 -7.56 -0.81 -3.19
C TYR A 45 -6.83 -1.83 -4.05
N PRO A 46 -7.29 -3.10 -4.11
CA PRO A 46 -6.70 -4.09 -4.98
C PRO A 46 -6.85 -3.69 -6.44
N MET A 47 -5.80 -3.89 -7.22
CA MET A 47 -5.90 -3.84 -8.67
C MET A 47 -6.28 -5.23 -9.18
N THR A 48 -7.19 -5.28 -10.14
CA THR A 48 -7.83 -6.52 -10.61
C THR A 48 -7.60 -6.77 -12.11
N GLY A 49 -7.17 -5.76 -12.86
CA GLY A 49 -6.85 -5.86 -14.29
C GLY A 49 -5.55 -6.60 -14.61
N MET A 50 -4.89 -7.20 -13.62
CA MET A 50 -3.54 -7.72 -13.74
C MET A 50 -3.53 -9.20 -14.18
N LYS A 51 -2.54 -9.58 -14.98
CA LYS A 51 -2.24 -10.99 -15.22
C LYS A 51 -1.76 -11.63 -13.93
N ARG A 52 -2.29 -12.80 -13.60
CA ARG A 52 -1.85 -13.60 -12.46
C ARG A 52 -0.49 -14.21 -12.77
N GLU A 53 0.57 -13.52 -12.36
CA GLU A 53 1.93 -14.00 -12.43
C GLU A 53 2.51 -14.14 -11.03
N ARG A 54 3.51 -15.01 -10.88
CA ARG A 54 4.07 -15.38 -9.57
C ARG A 54 5.15 -14.41 -9.09
N TRP A 55 5.81 -13.71 -10.00
CA TRP A 55 7.04 -12.96 -9.75
C TRP A 55 7.05 -11.57 -10.42
N THR A 56 5.92 -11.16 -10.96
CA THR A 56 5.73 -9.84 -11.54
C THR A 56 4.26 -9.50 -11.51
N PHE A 57 3.98 -8.22 -11.42
CA PHE A 57 2.67 -7.65 -11.71
C PHE A 57 2.80 -6.61 -12.82
N GLU A 58 1.71 -6.40 -13.55
CA GLU A 58 1.60 -5.32 -14.54
C GLU A 58 0.55 -4.34 -14.04
N ILE A 59 0.92 -3.08 -13.86
CA ILE A 59 -0.01 -2.05 -13.41
C ILE A 59 -0.90 -1.67 -14.60
N ASP A 60 -2.20 -1.96 -14.52
CA ASP A 60 -3.18 -1.34 -15.41
C ASP A 60 -3.30 0.15 -15.07
N VAL A 61 -2.66 0.99 -15.88
CA VAL A 61 -2.62 2.45 -15.71
C VAL A 61 -4.03 3.06 -15.67
N ARG A 62 -5.03 2.48 -16.37
CA ARG A 62 -6.40 3.01 -16.36
C ARG A 62 -7.08 2.73 -15.03
N GLU A 63 -6.91 1.52 -14.51
CA GLU A 63 -7.41 1.14 -13.18
C GLU A 63 -6.74 1.99 -12.09
N TRP A 64 -5.42 2.15 -12.18
CA TRP A 64 -4.63 2.99 -11.27
C TRP A 64 -5.13 4.44 -11.23
N ILE A 65 -5.29 5.08 -12.39
CA ILE A 65 -5.81 6.45 -12.50
C ILE A 65 -7.24 6.55 -11.96
N ARG A 66 -8.10 5.55 -12.24
CA ARG A 66 -9.48 5.52 -11.73
C ARG A 66 -9.50 5.53 -10.21
N ILE A 67 -8.75 4.61 -9.57
CA ILE A 67 -8.69 4.50 -8.11
C ILE A 67 -8.17 5.81 -7.49
N ILE A 68 -7.11 6.41 -8.06
CA ILE A 68 -6.57 7.68 -7.58
C ILE A 68 -7.63 8.79 -7.67
N ASN A 69 -8.34 8.88 -8.78
CA ASN A 69 -9.36 9.91 -8.98
C ASN A 69 -10.57 9.73 -8.04
N GLU A 70 -10.98 8.51 -7.76
CA GLU A 70 -12.03 8.21 -6.79
C GLU A 70 -11.57 8.57 -5.36
N GLY A 71 -10.37 8.16 -4.99
CA GLY A 71 -9.75 8.55 -3.72
C GLY A 71 -9.69 10.05 -3.50
N ARG A 72 -9.32 10.80 -4.54
CA ARG A 72 -9.29 12.27 -4.51
C ARG A 72 -10.67 12.89 -4.27
N LYS A 73 -11.74 12.34 -4.86
CA LYS A 73 -13.12 12.80 -4.61
C LYS A 73 -13.53 12.63 -3.14
N GLU A 74 -12.97 11.64 -2.46
CA GLU A 74 -13.17 11.38 -1.03
C GLU A 74 -12.19 12.14 -0.13
N GLY A 75 -11.33 13.00 -0.69
CA GLY A 75 -10.36 13.81 0.04
C GLY A 75 -9.11 13.04 0.50
N TYR A 76 -8.81 11.90 -0.13
CA TYR A 76 -7.55 11.18 0.07
C TYR A 76 -6.48 11.61 -0.94
N ILE A 77 -5.22 11.50 -0.51
CA ILE A 77 -4.06 11.59 -1.38
C ILE A 77 -3.60 10.19 -1.78
N TYR A 78 -2.98 10.12 -2.95
CA TYR A 78 -2.26 8.94 -3.40
C TYR A 78 -0.92 8.84 -2.66
N ILE A 79 -0.66 7.69 -2.03
CA ILE A 79 0.57 7.43 -1.27
C ILE A 79 1.55 6.59 -2.10
N GLY A 80 1.04 5.61 -2.84
CA GLY A 80 1.84 4.70 -3.63
C GLY A 80 1.16 3.35 -3.79
N LEU A 81 1.95 2.29 -3.92
CA LEU A 81 1.48 0.95 -4.22
C LEU A 81 1.83 -0.03 -3.12
N TYR A 82 1.06 -1.10 -3.02
CA TYR A 82 1.49 -2.29 -2.30
C TYR A 82 1.51 -3.48 -3.25
N HIS A 83 2.37 -4.46 -2.99
CA HIS A 83 2.35 -5.75 -3.68
C HIS A 83 2.86 -6.88 -2.77
N SER A 84 2.67 -8.13 -3.18
CA SER A 84 3.12 -9.30 -2.42
C SER A 84 4.27 -10.03 -3.08
N HIS A 85 5.18 -10.56 -2.27
CA HIS A 85 6.27 -11.42 -2.72
C HIS A 85 6.02 -12.88 -2.28
N PRO A 86 5.58 -13.77 -3.19
CA PRO A 86 5.41 -15.18 -2.88
C PRO A 86 6.75 -15.86 -2.60
N ASP A 87 6.86 -16.54 -1.46
CA ASP A 87 8.05 -17.29 -1.05
C ASP A 87 9.35 -16.46 -0.98
N ALA A 88 9.24 -15.14 -0.84
CA ALA A 88 10.39 -14.21 -0.79
C ALA A 88 10.22 -13.12 0.27
N HIS A 89 11.35 -12.55 0.71
CA HIS A 89 11.37 -11.46 1.69
C HIS A 89 10.78 -10.16 1.11
N PRO A 90 10.30 -9.24 1.96
CA PRO A 90 9.72 -7.98 1.51
C PRO A 90 10.82 -6.97 1.17
N ILE A 91 11.67 -7.31 0.20
CA ILE A 91 12.78 -6.50 -0.29
C ILE A 91 12.55 -6.27 -1.78
N PRO A 92 12.66 -5.02 -2.29
CA PRO A 92 12.44 -4.74 -3.71
C PRO A 92 13.35 -5.59 -4.60
N SER A 93 12.76 -6.23 -5.60
CA SER A 93 13.47 -6.87 -6.70
C SER A 93 14.07 -5.81 -7.64
N ASN A 94 14.89 -6.24 -8.60
CA ASN A 94 15.38 -5.34 -9.64
C ASN A 94 14.23 -4.75 -10.47
N THR A 95 13.18 -5.54 -10.74
CA THR A 95 11.99 -5.08 -11.46
C THR A 95 11.27 -3.99 -10.69
N ASP A 96 11.11 -4.16 -9.37
CA ASP A 96 10.49 -3.14 -8.51
C ASP A 96 11.30 -1.85 -8.52
N ILE A 97 12.62 -1.95 -8.37
CA ILE A 97 13.52 -0.78 -8.42
C ILE A 97 13.37 -0.03 -9.75
N HIS A 98 13.31 -0.76 -10.88
CA HIS A 98 13.08 -0.13 -12.18
C HIS A 98 11.74 0.59 -12.25
N ARG A 99 10.66 0.00 -11.73
CA ARG A 99 9.33 0.65 -11.70
C ARG A 99 9.29 1.85 -10.77
N MET A 100 9.94 1.77 -9.62
CA MET A 100 10.07 2.90 -8.69
C MET A 100 10.81 4.09 -9.31
N LEU A 101 11.69 3.87 -10.30
CA LEU A 101 12.33 4.96 -11.06
C LEU A 101 11.38 5.66 -12.03
N GLU A 102 10.35 4.95 -12.53
CA GLU A 102 9.33 5.51 -13.43
C GLU A 102 8.40 6.48 -12.68
N CYS A 103 8.14 6.22 -11.40
CA CYS A 103 7.27 7.04 -10.55
C CYS A 103 7.97 7.39 -9.21
N PRO A 104 8.99 8.27 -9.23
CA PRO A 104 9.71 8.65 -8.02
C PRO A 104 8.80 9.39 -7.04
N GLY A 105 9.06 9.19 -5.75
CA GLY A 105 8.31 9.77 -4.63
C GLY A 105 7.16 8.89 -4.13
N GLU A 106 6.77 7.85 -4.87
CA GLU A 106 5.82 6.84 -4.37
C GLU A 106 6.42 6.04 -3.22
N ILE A 107 5.54 5.59 -2.33
CA ILE A 107 5.89 4.59 -1.30
C ILE A 107 5.37 3.23 -1.75
N TRP A 108 6.28 2.27 -1.82
CA TRP A 108 6.03 0.88 -2.18
C TRP A 108 6.05 0.02 -0.92
N LEU A 109 4.89 -0.52 -0.53
CA LEU A 109 4.75 -1.47 0.57
C LEU A 109 4.84 -2.91 0.02
N ILE A 110 5.84 -3.66 0.46
CA ILE A 110 6.04 -5.04 0.02
C ILE A 110 5.64 -5.97 1.16
N VAL A 111 4.80 -6.95 0.86
CA VAL A 111 4.33 -7.96 1.82
C VAL A 111 4.85 -9.34 1.43
N SER A 112 5.66 -9.97 2.26
CA SER A 112 6.05 -11.37 2.01
C SER A 112 4.88 -12.30 2.27
N VAL A 113 4.63 -13.25 1.37
CA VAL A 113 3.61 -14.28 1.57
C VAL A 113 4.19 -15.68 1.39
N TYR A 114 4.03 -16.50 2.41
CA TYR A 114 4.46 -17.90 2.45
C TYR A 114 3.27 -18.79 2.80
N ARG A 115 3.34 -20.08 2.43
CA ARG A 115 2.31 -21.06 2.80
C ARG A 115 2.15 -21.19 4.31
N ASP A 116 3.26 -21.40 5.03
CA ASP A 116 3.27 -21.79 6.44
C ASP A 116 4.18 -20.91 7.30
N ARG A 117 4.33 -19.62 6.95
CA ARG A 117 5.10 -18.65 7.76
C ARG A 117 4.30 -17.37 7.98
N PRO A 118 4.60 -16.61 9.06
CA PRO A 118 4.09 -15.27 9.22
C PRO A 118 4.45 -14.38 8.03
N MET A 119 3.56 -13.44 7.70
CA MET A 119 3.87 -12.40 6.73
C MET A 119 4.72 -11.32 7.40
N GLU A 120 5.65 -10.75 6.65
CA GLU A 120 6.45 -9.60 7.00
C GLU A 120 6.19 -8.49 5.99
N MET A 121 6.35 -7.24 6.41
CA MET A 121 6.17 -6.09 5.53
C MET A 121 7.32 -5.10 5.67
N ALA A 122 7.66 -4.45 4.56
CA ALA A 122 8.56 -3.32 4.56
C ALA A 122 8.16 -2.32 3.48
N ALA A 123 8.38 -1.04 3.78
CA ALA A 123 8.08 0.06 2.88
C ALA A 123 9.35 0.69 2.35
N TYR A 124 9.32 1.08 1.08
CA TYR A 124 10.45 1.66 0.36
C TYR A 124 9.99 2.85 -0.47
N THR A 125 10.90 3.78 -0.72
CA THR A 125 10.65 4.90 -1.63
C THR A 125 11.92 5.27 -2.38
N MET A 126 11.74 5.86 -3.55
CA MET A 126 12.81 6.49 -4.31
C MET A 126 12.45 7.96 -4.51
N PRO A 127 12.99 8.88 -3.69
CA PRO A 127 12.53 10.28 -3.68
C PRO A 127 12.67 11.00 -5.02
N SER A 128 13.67 10.62 -5.82
CA SER A 128 13.88 11.10 -7.19
C SER A 128 14.51 10.00 -8.03
N ALA A 129 14.44 10.13 -9.36
CA ALA A 129 15.10 9.20 -10.29
C ALA A 129 16.64 9.13 -10.16
N SER A 130 17.24 10.07 -9.42
CA SER A 130 18.67 10.12 -9.11
C SER A 130 18.99 9.76 -7.66
N SER A 131 17.97 9.47 -6.84
CA SER A 131 18.13 9.12 -5.44
C SER A 131 18.40 7.63 -5.27
N ALA A 132 19.08 7.26 -4.18
CA ALA A 132 19.12 5.87 -3.74
C ALA A 132 17.75 5.39 -3.26
N LEU A 133 17.51 4.09 -3.35
CA LEU A 133 16.40 3.42 -2.70
C LEU A 133 16.50 3.64 -1.18
N LEU A 134 15.43 4.15 -0.57
CA LEU A 134 15.35 4.38 0.86
C LEU A 134 14.31 3.46 1.49
N ARG A 135 14.64 2.87 2.64
CA ARG A 135 13.65 2.22 3.49
C ARG A 135 12.86 3.29 4.25
N VAL A 136 11.55 3.15 4.24
CA VAL A 136 10.60 4.02 4.94
C VAL A 136 10.31 3.41 6.31
N ASN A 137 10.27 4.24 7.35
CA ASN A 137 9.86 3.77 8.68
C ASN A 137 8.36 3.44 8.63
N LEU A 138 8.01 2.20 8.96
CA LEU A 138 6.65 1.68 8.87
C LEU A 138 6.10 1.42 10.28
N GLU A 139 4.99 2.07 10.62
CA GLU A 139 4.31 1.91 11.89
C GLU A 139 2.85 1.49 11.69
N VAL A 140 2.45 0.40 12.34
CA VAL A 140 1.06 -0.05 12.33
C VAL A 140 0.32 0.62 13.47
N VAL A 141 -0.73 1.37 13.15
CA VAL A 141 -1.50 2.15 14.12
C VAL A 141 -2.95 1.66 14.25
N ASP A 142 -3.50 1.86 15.44
CA ASP A 142 -4.88 1.52 15.78
C ASP A 142 -5.79 2.75 15.81
N LYS A 143 -7.10 2.53 15.68
CA LYS A 143 -8.11 3.61 15.63
C LYS A 143 -8.09 4.53 16.85
N GLU A 144 -7.64 4.03 18.00
CA GLU A 144 -7.58 4.77 19.26
C GLU A 144 -6.52 5.89 19.22
N ILE A 145 -5.40 5.66 18.51
CA ILE A 145 -4.31 6.64 18.37
C ILE A 145 -4.80 7.89 17.62
N MET A 146 -5.60 7.71 16.56
CA MET A 146 -6.13 8.82 15.75
C MET A 146 -7.00 9.81 16.54
N LYS A 147 -7.75 9.34 17.56
CA LYS A 147 -8.60 10.21 18.38
C LYS A 147 -7.78 11.19 19.21
N SER A 148 -6.58 10.80 19.60
CA SER A 148 -5.70 11.60 20.47
C SER A 148 -4.85 12.62 19.71
N GLU A 149 -4.36 12.29 18.51
CA GLU A 149 -3.40 13.14 17.79
C GLU A 149 -4.01 14.07 16.75
N ILE A 150 -5.18 13.73 16.17
CA ILE A 150 -5.77 14.52 15.08
C ILE A 150 -6.85 15.48 15.58
N GLY A 151 -7.25 15.39 16.86
CA GLY A 151 -8.34 16.22 17.40
C GLY A 151 -9.67 16.05 16.66
N VAL A 152 -9.84 14.91 15.96
CA VAL A 152 -11.01 14.65 15.13
C VAL A 152 -12.07 13.94 15.97
N ASN A 153 -13.05 14.72 16.44
CA ASN A 153 -14.30 14.24 17.03
C ASN A 153 -15.32 13.76 15.98
N SER A 154 -14.94 13.65 14.70
CA SER A 154 -15.84 13.04 13.72
C SER A 154 -15.66 11.55 13.77
N ASP A 155 -16.73 10.84 14.14
CA ASP A 155 -16.94 9.47 13.72
C ASP A 155 -16.55 9.37 12.25
N PHE A 156 -15.36 8.81 11.97
CA PHE A 156 -15.08 8.28 10.64
C PHE A 156 -16.07 7.13 10.51
N SER A 157 -17.31 7.45 10.11
CA SER A 157 -18.29 6.47 9.68
C SER A 157 -17.68 5.87 8.43
N PHE A 158 -16.91 4.80 8.62
CA PHE A 158 -16.51 3.90 7.57
C PHE A 158 -17.82 3.27 7.07
N SER A 159 -18.48 3.94 6.13
CA SER A 159 -19.29 3.22 5.17
C SER A 159 -18.30 2.31 4.47
N PHE A 160 -18.27 1.04 4.89
CA PHE A 160 -17.86 -0.05 4.01
C PHE A 160 -18.79 0.07 2.80
N GLY A 161 -18.38 0.88 1.82
CA GLY A 161 -19.03 0.96 0.54
C GLY A 161 -19.08 -0.47 0.03
N GLU A 162 -20.30 -0.92 -0.23
CA GLU A 162 -20.61 -2.22 -0.77
C GLU A 162 -19.64 -2.57 -1.90
N GLN A 163 -19.34 -3.87 -1.99
CA GLN A 163 -18.65 -4.50 -3.10
C GLN A 163 -18.98 -3.78 -4.41
N PHE A 164 -17.98 -3.14 -5.01
CA PHE A 164 -18.13 -2.68 -6.39
C PHE A 164 -18.24 -3.93 -7.29
N PRO A 165 -19.14 -3.90 -8.28
CA PRO A 165 -19.46 -5.03 -9.14
C PRO A 165 -18.28 -5.53 -9.97
#